data_AF-A0A1V6MVP1-F1
#
_entry.id   AF-A0A1V6MVP1-F1
#
_cell.length_a   1.000
_cell.length_b   1.000
_cell.length_c   1.000
_cell.angle_alpha   90.00
_cell.angle_beta   90.00
_cell.angle_gamma   90.00
#
_symmetry.space_group_name_H-M   'P 1'
#
loop_
_entity.id
_entity.type
_entity.pdbx_description
1 polymer ?
#
loop_
_entity_poly.entity_id
_entity_poly.type
_entity_poly.pdbx_seq_one_letter_code
_entity_poly.pdbx_strand_id
1 'polypeptide(L)'
;MRTSGGRLLAVRLSDDHVAPNALVALDPETGRETPYFFFDLPAEAELMTMTEYDDVVVENGRLFFGAKKAEGPAAGQPKRTHLVLGVQSSAAKK
;
A
#
# COMPACT_ATOMS: atom_id res chain seq x y z
N MET A 1 -9.59 0.39 -13.35
CA MET A 1 -8.48 -0.52 -13.00
C MET A 1 -7.33 -0.28 -13.94
N ARG A 2 -6.11 -0.07 -13.42
CA ARG A 2 -4.89 -0.04 -14.23
C ARG A 2 -4.20 -1.40 -14.11
N THR A 3 -3.94 -2.05 -15.23
CA THR A 3 -3.22 -3.32 -15.27
C THR A 3 -1.73 -3.05 -15.36
N SER A 4 -0.94 -3.68 -14.51
CA SER A 4 0.53 -3.65 -14.59
C SER A 4 0.97 -4.94 -15.29
N GLY A 5 1.50 -4.83 -16.51
CA GLY A 5 1.90 -6.01 -17.30
C GLY A 5 0.75 -6.96 -17.64
N GLY A 6 -0.48 -6.43 -17.79
CA GLY A 6 -1.67 -7.23 -18.13
C GLY A 6 -2.35 -7.94 -16.97
N ARG A 7 -1.87 -7.77 -15.73
CA ARG A 7 -2.51 -8.32 -14.52
C ARG A 7 -3.08 -7.21 -13.65
N LEU A 8 -4.21 -7.52 -13.02
CA LEU A 8 -4.77 -6.68 -11.98
C LEU A 8 -3.93 -6.87 -10.70
N LEU A 9 -3.42 -5.77 -10.16
CA LEU A 9 -2.75 -5.77 -8.86
C LEU A 9 -3.69 -5.21 -7.80
N ALA A 10 -3.73 -5.84 -6.64
CA ALA A 10 -4.55 -5.46 -5.50
C ALA A 10 -3.71 -5.48 -4.22
N VAL A 11 -4.06 -4.62 -3.27
CA VAL A 11 -3.47 -4.62 -1.93
C VAL A 11 -4.35 -5.47 -1.03
N ARG A 12 -3.73 -6.44 -0.36
CA ARG A 12 -4.34 -7.23 0.70
C ARG A 12 -3.74 -6.77 2.02
N LEU A 13 -4.57 -6.13 2.83
CA LEU A 13 -4.23 -5.78 4.21
C LEU A 13 -4.55 -6.97 5.12
N SER A 14 -3.75 -7.13 6.17
CA SER A 14 -3.99 -8.14 7.19
C SER A 14 -4.86 -7.57 8.29
N ASP A 15 -6.00 -8.20 8.53
CA ASP A 15 -6.92 -7.80 9.59
C ASP A 15 -6.59 -8.48 10.95
N ASP A 16 -5.77 -9.55 10.93
CA ASP A 16 -5.48 -10.38 12.10
C ASP A 16 -4.05 -10.25 12.63
N HIS A 17 -3.20 -9.48 11.94
CA HIS A 17 -1.75 -9.34 12.20
C HIS A 17 -0.96 -10.67 12.23
N VAL A 18 -1.57 -11.78 11.79
CA VAL A 18 -0.91 -13.09 11.66
C VAL A 18 -0.44 -13.27 10.22
N ALA A 19 -1.28 -12.93 9.24
CA ALA A 19 -0.86 -12.87 7.86
C ALA A 19 -0.10 -11.56 7.58
N PRO A 20 0.95 -11.55 6.73
CA PRO A 20 1.55 -10.30 6.30
C PRO A 20 0.64 -9.57 5.30
N ASN A 21 0.75 -8.24 5.27
CA ASN A 21 0.22 -7.42 4.18
C ASN A 21 0.89 -7.85 2.87
N ALA A 22 0.17 -7.73 1.76
CA ALA A 22 0.68 -8.16 0.47
C ALA A 22 0.19 -7.27 -0.68
N LEU A 23 1.06 -7.08 -1.67
CA LEU A 23 0.62 -6.77 -3.02
C LEU A 23 0.39 -8.10 -3.73
N VAL A 24 -0.80 -8.30 -4.29
CA VAL A 24 -1.19 -9.55 -4.96
C VAL A 24 -1.56 -9.27 -6.41
N ALA A 25 -1.29 -10.24 -7.28
CA ALA A 25 -1.95 -10.33 -8.58
C ALA A 25 -3.27 -11.05 -8.41
N LEU A 26 -4.36 -10.43 -8.86
CA LEU A 26 -5.71 -10.98 -8.84
C LEU A 26 -6.09 -11.43 -10.25
N ASP A 27 -6.52 -12.69 -10.36
CA ASP A 27 -7.22 -13.18 -11.54
C ASP A 27 -8.67 -12.67 -11.51
N PRO A 28 -9.09 -11.81 -12.45
CA PRO A 28 -10.44 -11.26 -12.45
C PRO A 28 -11.53 -12.28 -12.81
N GLU A 29 -11.19 -13.40 -13.47
CA GLU A 29 -12.14 -14.45 -13.85
C GLU A 29 -12.40 -15.41 -12.69
N THR A 30 -11.34 -15.81 -11.98
CA THR A 30 -11.43 -16.83 -10.92
C THR A 30 -11.40 -16.26 -9.51
N GLY A 31 -11.02 -14.99 -9.35
CA GLY A 31 -10.78 -14.38 -8.04
C GLY A 31 -9.52 -14.89 -7.35
N ARG A 32 -8.70 -15.72 -8.01
CA ARG A 32 -7.50 -16.30 -7.42
C ARG A 32 -6.44 -15.23 -7.19
N GLU A 33 -5.95 -15.14 -5.96
CA GLU A 33 -4.82 -14.28 -5.59
C GLU A 33 -3.49 -15.02 -5.72
N THR A 34 -2.48 -14.33 -6.27
CA THR A 34 -1.08 -14.79 -6.28
C THR A 34 -0.20 -13.70 -5.67
N PRO A 35 0.53 -13.97 -4.57
CA PRO A 35 1.40 -12.97 -3.95
C PRO A 35 2.44 -12.42 -4.93
N TYR A 36 2.55 -11.09 -4.99
CA TYR A 36 3.60 -10.38 -5.72
C TYR A 36 4.78 -10.04 -4.79
N PHE A 37 4.50 -9.41 -3.64
CA PHE A 37 5.41 -9.36 -2.50
C PHE A 37 4.64 -9.15 -1.19
N PHE A 38 5.26 -9.56 -0.09
CA PHE A 38 4.80 -9.28 1.27
C PHE A 38 5.50 -8.05 1.83
N PHE A 39 4.82 -7.32 2.71
CA PHE A 39 5.39 -6.14 3.34
C PHE A 39 4.81 -5.92 4.74
N ASP A 40 5.49 -5.07 5.48
CA ASP A 40 5.02 -4.52 6.75
C ASP A 40 5.18 -3.00 6.72
N LEU A 41 4.45 -2.30 7.59
CA LEU A 41 4.47 -0.85 7.66
C LEU A 41 5.00 -0.41 9.04
N PRO A 42 5.76 0.69 9.12
CA PRO A 42 6.07 1.28 10.41
C PRO A 42 4.77 1.80 11.06
N ALA A 43 4.71 1.78 12.39
CA ALA A 43 3.50 2.12 13.15
C ALA A 43 2.94 3.51 12.79
N GLU A 44 3.82 4.47 12.49
CA GLU A 44 3.41 5.83 12.12
C GLU A 44 2.77 5.94 10.72
N ALA A 45 2.81 4.86 9.93
CA ALA A 45 2.23 4.78 8.60
C ALA A 45 1.06 3.78 8.49
N GLU A 46 0.66 3.12 9.58
CA GLU A 46 -0.50 2.21 9.57
C GLU A 46 -1.78 2.92 9.11
N LEU A 47 -1.98 4.16 9.55
CA LEU A 47 -3.15 4.96 9.15
C LEU A 47 -3.19 5.25 7.65
N MET A 48 -2.05 5.19 6.95
CA MET A 48 -1.99 5.40 5.50
C MET A 48 -2.67 4.28 4.70
N THR A 49 -3.05 3.18 5.35
CA THR A 49 -3.82 2.09 4.73
C THR A 49 -5.32 2.37 4.64
N MET A 50 -5.80 3.44 5.29
CA MET A 50 -7.21 3.84 5.28
C MET A 50 -7.57 4.51 3.95
N THR A 51 -8.20 3.75 3.05
CA THR A 51 -8.58 4.22 1.70
C THR A 51 -9.58 5.38 1.68
N GLU A 52 -10.21 5.71 2.82
CA GLU A 52 -11.00 6.93 2.99
C GLU A 52 -10.12 8.18 2.89
N TYR A 53 -8.94 8.17 3.51
CA TYR A 53 -8.03 9.32 3.63
C TYR A 53 -6.86 9.27 2.65
N ASP A 54 -6.49 8.08 2.20
CA ASP A 54 -5.32 7.84 1.36
C ASP A 54 -5.69 7.22 0.03
N ASP A 55 -4.96 7.61 -1.01
CA ASP A 55 -4.96 6.95 -2.30
C ASP A 55 -3.90 5.84 -2.30
N VAL A 56 -4.26 4.71 -2.91
CA VAL A 56 -3.39 3.56 -3.08
C VAL A 56 -3.07 3.40 -4.56
N VAL A 57 -1.80 3.57 -4.93
CA VAL A 57 -1.34 3.52 -6.31
C VAL A 57 -0.31 2.42 -6.47
N VAL A 58 -0.46 1.64 -7.55
CA VAL A 58 0.52 0.63 -7.94
C VAL A 58 1.12 1.02 -9.29
N GLU A 59 2.44 1.22 -9.31
CA GLU A 59 3.16 1.64 -10.50
C GLU A 59 4.55 0.98 -10.55
N ASN A 60 4.90 0.42 -11.72
CA ASN A 60 6.19 -0.25 -11.93
C ASN A 60 6.54 -1.32 -10.87
N GLY A 61 5.53 -2.07 -10.41
CA GLY A 61 5.70 -3.09 -9.37
C GLY A 61 5.99 -2.53 -7.98
N ARG A 62 5.72 -1.24 -7.76
CA ARG A 62 5.82 -0.56 -6.46
C ARG A 62 4.44 -0.15 -5.99
N LEU A 63 4.25 -0.18 -4.69
CA LEU A 63 3.02 0.24 -4.02
C LEU A 63 3.27 1.60 -3.36
N PHE A 64 2.33 2.53 -3.51
CA PHE A 64 2.36 3.84 -2.88
C PHE A 64 1.07 4.08 -2.13
N PHE A 65 1.20 4.50 -0.88
CA PHE A 65 0.13 5.10 -0.09
C PHE A 65 0.36 6.61 -0.08
N GLY A 66 -0.66 7.40 -0.41
CA GLY A 66 -0.54 8.85 -0.48
C GLY A 66 -1.76 9.55 0.11
N ALA A 67 -1.53 10.42 1.08
CA ALA A 67 -2.59 11.20 1.71
C ALA A 67 -3.27 12.09 0.66
N LYS A 68 -4.61 11.97 0.54
CA LYS A 68 -5.41 12.82 -0.36
C LYS A 68 -5.37 14.29 0.06
N LYS A 69 -5.15 14.53 1.35
CA LYS A 69 -5.05 15.86 1.95
C LYS A 69 -4.08 15.82 3.12
N ALA A 70 -3.30 16.88 3.24
CA ALA A 70 -2.51 17.15 4.43
C ALA A 70 -3.16 18.30 5.20
N GLU A 71 -3.43 18.08 6.48
CA GLU A 71 -3.84 19.14 7.40
C GLU A 71 -2.83 19.20 8.55
N GLY A 72 -2.17 20.34 8.74
CA GLY A 72 -1.35 20.54 9.93
C GLY A 72 -0.20 21.55 9.84
N PRO A 73 0.50 21.75 10.97
CA PRO A 73 0.13 21.21 12.29
C PRO A 73 -0.78 22.18 13.06
N ALA A 74 -1.83 21.64 13.71
CA ALA A 74 -2.57 22.35 14.75
C ALA A 74 -1.76 22.42 16.07
N ALA A 75 -2.18 23.26 17.02
CA ALA A 75 -1.52 23.37 18.32
C ALA A 75 -1.51 22.01 19.05
N GLY A 76 -0.32 21.53 19.42
CA GLY A 76 -0.14 20.24 20.11
C GLY A 76 0.02 19.02 19.19
N GLN A 77 -0.04 19.18 17.87
CA GLN A 77 0.19 18.06 16.94
C GLN A 77 1.67 17.85 16.59
N PRO A 78 2.07 16.62 16.23
CA PRO A 78 3.40 16.31 15.72
C PRO A 78 3.75 17.20 14.52
N LYS A 79 4.97 17.76 14.53
CA LYS A 79 5.47 18.61 13.43
C LYS A 79 5.86 17.81 12.17
N ARG A 80 5.79 16.48 12.22
CA ARG A 80 6.15 15.58 11.12
C ARG A 80 5.05 14.54 10.99
N THR A 81 4.57 14.38 9.76
CA THR A 81 3.61 13.33 9.39
C THR A 81 4.06 12.73 8.06
N HIS A 82 3.75 11.45 7.84
CA HIS A 82 3.97 10.80 6.55
C HIS A 82 2.85 11.20 5.61
N LEU A 83 3.20 11.77 4.46
CA LEU A 83 2.24 12.10 3.40
C LEU A 83 2.25 11.09 2.28
N VAL A 84 3.40 10.46 2.05
CA VAL A 84 3.59 9.45 1.02
C VAL A 84 4.51 8.37 1.55
N LEU A 85 4.12 7.10 1.38
CA LEU A 85 4.94 5.94 1.67
C LEU A 85 5.01 5.05 0.43
N GLY A 86 6.24 4.75 0.00
CA GLY A 86 6.51 3.82 -1.10
C GLY A 86 7.05 2.49 -0.58
N VAL A 87 6.47 1.39 -1.04
CA VAL A 87 6.88 0.03 -0.71
C VAL A 87 7.31 -0.69 -2.00
N GLN A 88 8.45 -1.36 -1.93
CA GLN A 88 8.98 -2.16 -3.04
C GLN A 88 9.61 -3.45 -2.52
N SER A 89 9.66 -4.47 -3.39
CA SER A 89 10.36 -5.72 -3.09
C SER A 89 11.87 -5.50 -2.97
N SER A 90 12.49 -6.06 -1.92
CA SER A 90 13.94 -6.07 -1.73
C SER A 90 14.67 -6.96 -2.75
N ALA A 91 13.96 -7.93 -3.36
CA ALA A 91 14.48 -8.79 -4.40
C ALA A 91 14.65 -8.09 -5.76
N ALA A 92 14.14 -6.86 -5.91
CA ALA A 92 14.20 -6.08 -7.14
C ALA A 92 15.53 -5.35 -7.37
N LYS A 93 16.65 -5.80 -6.76
CA LYS A 93 17.99 -5.39 -7.18
C LYS A 93 18.45 -6.29 -8.32
N LYS A 94 18.29 -5.83 -9.56
CA LYS A 94 19.14 -6.23 -10.68
C LYS A 94 19.78 -4.98 -11.26
#